data_AF-A0A4S8MFZ5-F1
#
_entry.id   AF-A0A4S8MFZ5-F1
#
_cell.length_a   1.000
_cell.length_b   1.000
_cell.length_c   1.000
_cell.angle_alpha   90.00
_cell.angle_beta   90.00
_cell.angle_gamma   90.00
#
_symmetry.space_group_name_H-M   'P 1'
#
loop_
_entity.id
_entity.type
_entity.pdbx_description
1 polymer ?
#
loop_
_entity_poly.entity_id
_entity_poly.type
_entity_poly.pdbx_seq_one_letter_code
_entity_poly.pdbx_strand_id
1 'polypeptide(L)' 'MTPLIKCNTTVPTKKSESLSTLTINLLTHQVFKGEHAQTKDNDLLGKFDLSGIPPAPRDAPQIEVTFDMDTNGI' A
#
# COMPACT_ATOMS: atom_id res chain seq x y z
N MET A 1 1.31 -9.68 -4.42
CA MET A 1 1.98 -8.78 -3.46
C MET A 1 2.96 -7.95 -4.27
N THR A 2 2.77 -6.63 -4.33
CA THR A 2 3.70 -5.74 -5.02
C THR A 2 4.68 -5.17 -3.99
N PRO A 3 5.97 -5.53 -4.03
CA PRO A 3 6.94 -4.94 -3.11
C PRO A 3 7.20 -3.49 -3.52
N LEU A 4 6.83 -2.55 -2.64
CA LEU A 4 6.97 -1.12 -2.87
C LEU A 4 8.37 -0.61 -2.56
N ILE A 5 8.89 -1.00 -1.40
CA ILE A 5 10.24 -0.67 -0.94
C ILE A 5 10.93 -2.01 -0.66
N LYS A 6 12.05 -2.25 -1.35
CA LYS A 6 12.82 -3.49 -1.16
C LYS A 6 13.61 -3.43 0.14
N CYS A 7 13.91 -4.58 0.72
CA CYS A 7 14.90 -4.70 1.79
C CYS A 7 16.22 -4.03 1.37
N ASN A 8 16.91 -3.38 2.32
CA ASN A 8 18.17 -2.67 2.08
C ASN A 8 18.08 -1.46 1.12
N THR A 9 16.91 -0.84 0.97
CA THR A 9 16.79 0.45 0.27
C THR A 9 17.39 1.58 1.11
N THR A 10 18.18 2.47 0.51
CA THR A 10 18.75 3.64 1.19
C THR A 10 17.64 4.59 1.66
N VAL A 11 17.65 4.94 2.94
CA VAL A 11 16.77 5.97 3.52
C VAL A 11 17.43 7.36 3.48
N PRO A 12 16.66 8.46 3.29
CA PRO A 12 15.20 8.51 3.15
C PRO A 12 14.72 8.12 1.74
N THR A 13 13.60 7.42 1.64
CA THR A 13 13.02 6.99 0.36
C THR A 13 11.52 7.20 0.31
N LYS A 14 11.00 7.60 -0.85
CA LYS A 14 9.57 7.79 -1.10
C LYS A 14 9.16 6.95 -2.29
N LYS A 15 8.09 6.18 -2.12
CA LYS A 15 7.51 5.36 -3.19
C LYS A 15 6.01 5.51 -3.22
N SER A 16 5.50 5.84 -4.40
CA SER A 16 4.08 6.02 -4.66
C SER A 16 3.61 4.95 -5.64
N GLU A 17 2.47 4.32 -5.34
CA GLU A 17 1.80 3.38 -6.24
C GLU A 17 0.34 3.80 -6.40
N SER A 18 -0.11 3.86 -7.66
CA SER A 18 -1.50 4.10 -7.98
C SER A 18 -2.29 2.80 -7.92
N LEU A 19 -3.21 2.71 -6.97
CA LEU A 19 -4.12 1.58 -6.82
C LEU A 19 -5.52 1.99 -7.30
N SER A 20 -6.19 1.07 -7.98
CA SER A 20 -7.57 1.23 -8.41
C SER A 20 -8.52 0.39 -7.53
N THR A 21 -9.75 0.87 -7.40
CA THR A 21 -10.74 0.25 -6.51
C THR A 21 -11.29 -1.03 -7.12
N LEU A 22 -11.13 -2.16 -6.44
CA LEU A 22 -11.64 -3.47 -6.90
C LEU A 22 -13.13 -3.70 -6.61
N THR A 23 -13.68 -3.03 -5.59
CA THR A 23 -15.05 -3.27 -5.10
C THR A 23 -15.76 -1.94 -4.82
N ILE A 24 -17.05 -1.87 -5.13
CA ILE A 24 -17.89 -0.70 -4.85
C ILE A 24 -17.76 -0.37 -3.35
N ASN A 25 -17.37 0.88 -3.04
CA ASN A 25 -17.40 1.57 -1.75
C ASN A 25 -16.36 1.24 -0.65
N LEU A 26 -15.61 0.13 -0.73
CA LEU A 26 -14.66 -0.26 0.31
C LEU A 26 -13.33 -0.70 -0.30
N LEU A 27 -12.27 0.03 0.05
CA LEU A 27 -10.92 -0.28 -0.36
C LEU A 27 -10.06 -0.59 0.87
N THR A 28 -9.77 -1.88 1.04
CA THR A 28 -8.94 -2.39 2.13
C THR A 28 -7.49 -2.46 1.70
N HIS A 29 -6.60 -1.78 2.42
CA HIS A 29 -5.16 -1.79 2.19
C HIS A 29 -4.44 -2.38 3.40
N GLN A 30 -3.61 -3.37 3.17
CA GLN A 30 -2.83 -4.03 4.21
C GLN A 30 -1.35 -3.82 3.90
N VAL A 31 -0.62 -3.30 4.87
CA VAL A 31 0.81 -3.03 4.77
C VAL A 31 1.53 -4.15 5.52
N PHE A 32 2.40 -4.84 4.81
CA PHE A 32 3.19 -5.94 5.35
C PHE A 32 4.67 -5.62 5.28
N LYS A 33 5.43 -6.10 6.28
CA LYS A 33 6.88 -6.07 6.30
C LYS A 33 7.41 -7.49 6.31
N GLY A 34 8.25 -7.80 5.33
CA GLY A 34 8.94 -9.09 5.24
C GLY A 34 9.41 -9.38 3.82
N GLU A 35 10.19 -10.45 3.67
CA GLU A 35 10.80 -10.86 2.40
C GLU A 35 10.07 -12.05 1.75
N HIS A 36 9.04 -12.60 2.42
CA HIS A 36 8.34 -13.78 1.93
C HIS A 36 7.39 -13.43 0.79
N ALA A 37 7.23 -14.35 -0.17
CA ALA A 37 6.36 -14.15 -1.33
C ALA A 37 4.86 -14.08 -0.96
N GLN A 38 4.46 -14.69 0.15
CA GLN A 38 3.09 -14.67 0.65
C GLN A 38 2.94 -13.73 1.83
N THR A 39 1.87 -12.92 1.82
CA THR A 39 1.55 -11.98 2.91
C THR A 39 1.24 -12.67 4.24
N LYS A 40 0.95 -13.98 4.24
CA LYS A 40 0.66 -14.75 5.45
C LYS A 40 1.90 -15.00 6.32
N ASP A 41 3.07 -15.04 5.68
CA ASP A 41 4.35 -15.28 6.34
C ASP A 41 5.09 -13.97 6.64
N ASN A 42 4.48 -12.83 6.34
CA ASN A 42 5.02 -11.50 6.61
C ASN A 42 4.28 -10.82 7.76
N ASP A 43 4.96 -9.90 8.44
CA ASP A 43 4.37 -9.15 9.55
C ASP A 43 3.41 -8.08 9.04
N LEU A 44 2.16 -8.11 9.50
CA LEU A 44 1.19 -7.05 9.23
C LEU A 44 1.55 -5.82 10.08
N LEU A 45 2.04 -4.76 9.43
CA LEU A 45 2.31 -3.48 10.10
C LEU A 45 1.03 -2.70 10.36
N GLY A 46 0.05 -2.81 9.47
CA GLY A 46 -1.18 -2.06 9.60
C GLY A 46 -2.19 -2.36 8.49
N LYS A 47 -3.44 -2.03 8.77
CA LYS A 47 -4.55 -2.13 7.84
C LYS A 47 -5.25 -0.77 7.78
N PHE A 48 -5.49 -0.30 6.58
CA PHE A 48 -6.17 0.96 6.30
C PHE A 48 -7.40 0.66 5.46
N ASP A 49 -8.55 1.08 5.94
CA ASP A 49 -9.81 0.96 5.22
C ASP A 49 -10.20 2.35 4.72
N LEU A 50 -10.11 2.55 3.40
CA LEU A 50 -10.59 3.77 2.76
C LEU A 50 -12.09 3.62 2.48
N SER A 51 -12.86 4.49 3.12
CA SER A 51 -14.32 4.60 2.96
C SER A 51 -14.69 5.99 2.44
N GLY A 52 -15.83 6.11 1.77
CA GLY A 52 -16.30 7.39 1.23
C GLY A 52 -15.90 7.69 -0.22
N ILE A 53 -15.37 6.70 -0.94
CA ILE A 53 -15.09 6.84 -2.38
C ILE A 53 -16.42 6.74 -3.14
N PRO A 54 -16.81 7.76 -3.93
CA PRO A 54 -18.03 7.72 -4.71
C PRO A 54 -17.98 6.55 -5.71
N PRO A 55 -19.12 5.88 -5.99
CA PRO A 55 -19.18 4.81 -6.96
C PRO A 55 -18.87 5.37 -8.35
N ALA A 56 -17.66 5.07 -8.82
CA ALA A 56 -17.18 5.43 -10.15
C ALA A 56 -16.90 4.14 -10.95
N PRO A 57 -16.83 4.21 -12.29
CA PRO A 57 -16.45 3.08 -13.12
C PRO A 57 -15.12 2.46 -12.66
N ARG A 58 -14.93 1.16 -12.90
CA ARG A 58 -13.64 0.49 -12.66
C ARG A 58 -12.53 1.32 -13.33
N ASP A 59 -11.43 1.56 -12.59
CA ASP A 59 -10.28 2.38 -12.98
C ASP A 59 -10.46 3.92 -12.98
N ALA A 60 -11.66 4.44 -12.68
CA ALA A 60 -11.86 5.89 -12.55
C ALA A 60 -11.37 6.51 -11.22
N PRO A 61 -11.57 5.88 -10.03
CA PRO A 61 -10.94 6.36 -8.81
C PRO A 61 -9.50 5.82 -8.77
N GLN A 62 -8.54 6.70 -9.08
CA GLN A 62 -7.12 6.42 -8.93
C GLN A 62 -6.68 6.92 -7.55
N ILE A 63 -6.41 5.99 -6.63
CA ILE A 63 -5.86 6.31 -5.31
C ILE A 63 -4.35 6.18 -5.41
N GLU A 64 -3.62 7.25 -5.14
CA GLU A 64 -2.17 7.18 -4.98
C GLU A 64 -1.82 6.92 -3.52
N VAL A 65 -1.15 5.80 -3.25
CA VAL A 65 -0.62 5.49 -1.92
C VAL A 65 0.86 5.78 -1.94
N THR A 66 1.29 6.72 -1.10
CA THR A 66 2.70 7.08 -0.94
C THR A 66 3.23 6.56 0.38
N PHE A 67 4.30 5.77 0.29
CA PHE A 67 5.11 5.30 1.41
C PHE A 67 6.34 6.19 1.50
N ASP A 68 6.40 6.95 2.59
CA ASP A 68 7.55 7.77 2.94
C ASP A 68 8.30 7.03 4.05
N MET A 69 9.60 6.84 3.86
CA MET A 69 10.48 6.27 4.87
C MET A 69 11.56 7.31 5.17
N ASP A 70 11.56 7.80 6.40
CA ASP A 70 12.47 8.82 6.88
C ASP A 70 13.87 8.26 7.21
N THR A 71 14.81 9.14 7.59
CA THR A 71 16.17 8.75 8.00
C THR A 71 16.22 7.86 9.25
N ASN A 72 15.15 7.78 10.02
CA ASN A 72 15.03 6.89 11.19
C ASN A 72 14.46 5.51 10.79
N GLY A 73 14.03 5.34 9.54
CA GLY A 73 13.38 4.13 9.06
C GLY A 73 11.89 4.05 9.41
N ILE A 74 11.24 5.21 9.62
CA ILE A 74 9.81 5.34 9.91
C ILE A 74 9.07 5.75 8.65
#